data_AF-A0A3P8KFP0-F1
#
_entry.id   AF-A0A3P8KFP0-F1
#
_cell.length_a   1.000
_cell.length_b   1.000
_cell.length_c   1.000
_cell.angle_alpha   90.00
_cell.angle_beta   90.00
_cell.angle_gamma   90.00
#
_symmetry.space_group_name_H-M   'P 1'
#
loop_
_entity.id
_entity.type
_entity.pdbx_description
1 polymer ?
#
loop_
_entity_poly.entity_id
_entity_poly.type
_entity_poly.pdbx_seq_one_letter_code
_entity_poly.pdbx_strand_id
1 'polypeptide(L)' 'MITGVAPLIAEASVTIDRQKALTLWRQVNQQFQQQAAFVPLLELNRVFTTSPAVQGFNVPAQNFYDLTRVWLKS' A
#
# COMPACT_ATOMS: atom_id res chain seq x y z
N MET A 1 -11.16 17.17 15.95
CA MET A 1 -11.93 15.91 15.75
C MET A 1 -12.06 15.72 14.25
N ILE A 2 -11.70 14.55 13.71
CA ILE A 2 -11.81 14.32 12.25
C ILE A 2 -13.26 14.07 11.91
N THR A 3 -13.83 14.86 10.99
CA THR A 3 -15.26 14.79 10.65
C THR A 3 -15.46 14.55 9.16
N GLY A 4 -16.56 13.88 8.79
CA GLY A 4 -16.96 13.70 7.39
C GLY A 4 -16.26 12.57 6.62
N VAL A 5 -15.19 11.99 7.16
CA VAL A 5 -14.39 10.95 6.48
C VAL A 5 -15.01 9.55 6.59
N ALA A 6 -15.68 9.24 7.70
CA ALA A 6 -16.28 7.91 7.95
C ALA A 6 -17.22 7.39 6.85
N PRO A 7 -18.19 8.18 6.33
CA PRO A 7 -19.05 7.70 5.24
C PRO A 7 -18.29 7.43 3.95
N LEU A 8 -17.25 8.23 3.64
CA LEU A 8 -16.41 8.01 2.46
C LEU A 8 -15.59 6.72 2.57
N ILE A 9 -15.05 6.43 3.76
CA ILE A 9 -14.37 5.15 4.03
C ILE A 9 -15.36 3.98 3.87
N ALA A 10 -16.57 4.10 4.40
CA ALA A 10 -17.59 3.06 4.29
C ALA A 10 -17.94 2.76 2.83
N GLU A 11 -18.15 3.79 1.99
CA GLU A 11 -18.42 3.61 0.56
C GLU A 11 -17.20 3.04 -0.18
N ALA A 12 -16.01 3.57 0.06
CA ALA A 12 -14.77 3.13 -0.59
C ALA A 12 -14.48 1.64 -0.32
N SER A 13 -14.77 1.17 0.90
CA SER A 13 -14.46 -0.19 1.34
C SER A 13 -15.36 -1.26 0.71
N VAL A 14 -16.54 -0.89 0.22
CA VAL A 14 -17.51 -1.82 -0.41
C VAL A 14 -17.63 -1.63 -1.92
N THR A 15 -16.98 -0.61 -2.49
CA THR A 15 -17.03 -0.32 -3.92
C THR A 15 -16.19 -1.34 -4.70
N ILE A 16 -16.86 -2.15 -5.53
CA ILE A 16 -16.22 -3.20 -6.35
C ILE A 16 -15.52 -2.61 -7.57
N ASP A 17 -16.06 -1.53 -8.16
CA ASP A 17 -15.42 -0.87 -9.29
C ASP A 17 -14.09 -0.24 -8.85
N ARG A 18 -12.99 -0.76 -9.41
CA ARG A 18 -11.64 -0.37 -9.01
C ARG A 18 -11.40 1.13 -9.19
N GLN A 19 -11.84 1.71 -10.29
CA GLN A 19 -11.55 3.12 -10.61
C GLN A 19 -12.32 4.06 -9.70
N LYS A 20 -13.58 3.71 -9.39
CA LYS A 20 -14.40 4.41 -8.41
C LYS A 20 -13.81 4.28 -7.01
N ALA A 21 -13.43 3.08 -6.58
CA ALA A 21 -12.80 2.86 -5.28
C ALA A 21 -11.52 3.69 -5.12
N LEU A 22 -10.65 3.71 -6.14
CA LEU A 22 -9.44 4.54 -6.14
C LEU A 22 -9.75 6.03 -6.03
N THR A 23 -10.81 6.50 -6.69
CA THR A 23 -11.25 7.89 -6.61
C THR A 23 -11.72 8.24 -5.19
N LEU A 24 -12.52 7.38 -4.58
CA LEU A 24 -12.99 7.55 -3.20
C LEU A 24 -11.82 7.55 -2.19
N TRP A 25 -10.86 6.63 -2.33
CA TRP A 25 -9.68 6.60 -1.45
C TRP A 25 -8.80 7.84 -1.57
N ARG A 26 -8.69 8.43 -2.77
CA ARG A 26 -8.00 9.72 -2.96
C ARG A 26 -8.72 10.85 -2.24
N GLN A 27 -10.06 10.88 -2.28
CA GLN A 27 -10.85 11.88 -1.56
C GLN A 27 -10.70 11.73 -0.04
N VAL A 28 -10.72 10.49 0.48
CA VAL A 28 -10.43 10.20 1.90
C VAL A 28 -9.06 10.76 2.31
N ASN A 29 -8.02 10.47 1.52
CA ASN A 29 -6.67 10.97 1.79
C ASN A 29 -6.61 12.51 1.79
N GLN A 30 -7.28 13.15 0.82
CA GLN A 30 -7.35 14.60 0.74
C GLN A 30 -8.02 15.22 1.98
N GLN A 31 -9.12 14.64 2.48
CA GLN A 31 -9.78 15.14 3.68
C GLN A 31 -8.90 14.99 4.93
N PHE A 32 -8.18 13.87 5.06
CA PHE A 32 -7.24 13.69 6.16
C PHE A 32 -6.11 14.72 6.13
N GLN A 33 -5.58 15.04 4.95
CA GLN A 33 -4.54 16.06 4.79
C GLN A 33 -5.06 17.46 5.16
N GLN A 34 -6.24 17.83 4.69
CA GLN A 34 -6.86 19.14 4.99
C GLN A 34 -7.11 19.35 6.48
N GLN A 35 -7.46 18.28 7.20
CA GLN A 35 -7.75 18.32 8.64
C GLN A 35 -6.51 18.08 9.50
N ALA A 36 -5.32 17.93 8.89
CA ALA A 36 -4.08 17.54 9.57
C ALA A 36 -4.27 16.34 10.51
N ALA A 37 -5.05 15.34 10.05
CA ALA A 37 -5.43 14.17 10.84
C ALA A 37 -4.22 13.37 11.37
N PHE A 38 -3.14 13.37 10.60
CA PHE A 38 -1.86 12.77 10.94
C PHE A 38 -0.74 13.48 10.16
N VAL A 39 0.47 13.43 10.69
CA VAL A 39 1.67 13.92 10.01
C VAL A 39 2.49 12.70 9.59
N PRO A 40 2.57 12.37 8.28
CA PRO A 40 3.42 11.28 7.83
C PRO A 40 4.88 11.68 8.03
N LEU A 41 5.59 10.98 8.91
CA LEU A 41 6.98 11.28 9.24
C LEU A 41 7.97 10.61 8.28
N LEU A 42 7.68 9.36 7.91
CA LEU A 42 8.58 8.51 7.14
C LEU A 42 7.76 7.51 6.31
N GLU A 43 8.28 7.17 5.12
CA GLU A 43 7.92 5.96 4.40
C GLU A 43 9.08 4.96 4.57
N LEU A 44 8.79 3.79 5.14
CA LEU A 44 9.82 2.80 5.43
C LEU A 44 10.22 2.06 4.16
N ASN A 45 11.38 2.42 3.62
CA ASN A 45 12.04 1.63 2.59
C ASN A 45 12.44 0.28 3.17
N ARG A 46 12.01 -0.80 2.51
CA ARG A 46 12.44 -2.16 2.87
C ARG A 46 13.70 -2.48 2.11
N VAL A 47 14.78 -2.72 2.85
CA VAL A 47 16.05 -3.16 2.29
C VAL A 47 16.09 -4.68 2.34
N PHE A 48 16.38 -5.30 1.20
CA PHE A 48 16.56 -6.75 1.08
C PHE A 48 17.99 -7.04 0.68
N THR A 49 18.56 -8.12 1.24
CA THR A 49 19.85 -8.65 0.82
C THR A 49 19.63 -10.04 0.26
N THR A 50 20.16 -10.30 -0.92
CA THR A 50 20.12 -11.62 -1.56
C THR A 50 21.54 -12.05 -1.92
N SER A 51 21.80 -13.36 -1.89
CA SER A 51 23.05 -13.91 -2.41
C SER A 51 23.09 -13.71 -3.94
N PRO A 52 24.27 -13.47 -4.55
CA PRO A 52 24.41 -13.45 -6.02
C PRO A 52 23.94 -14.74 -6.71
N ALA A 53 23.87 -15.85 -5.97
CA ALA A 53 23.33 -17.12 -6.47
C ALA A 53 21.80 -17.15 -6.57
N VAL A 54 21.08 -16.27 -5.87
CA VAL A 54 19.61 -16.22 -5.87
C VAL A 54 19.12 -15.47 -7.10
N GLN A 55 18.22 -16.09 -7.84
CA GLN A 55 17.60 -15.53 -9.03
C GLN A 55 16.06 -15.53 -8.88
N GLY A 56 15.39 -14.61 -9.57
CA GLY A 56 13.93 -14.54 -9.60
C GLY A 56 13.25 -14.00 -8.32
N PHE A 57 14.03 -13.53 -7.34
CA PHE A 57 13.49 -12.86 -6.16
C PHE A 57 12.85 -11.52 -6.54
N ASN A 58 11.53 -11.41 -6.41
CA ASN A 58 10.79 -10.17 -6.58
C ASN A 58 10.58 -9.50 -5.22
N VAL A 59 10.92 -8.22 -5.10
CA VAL A 59 10.69 -7.45 -3.88
C VAL A 59 9.19 -7.13 -3.79
N PRO A 60 8.47 -7.70 -2.81
CA PRO A 60 7.02 -7.53 -2.74
C PRO A 60 6.65 -6.17 -2.13
N ALA A 61 5.57 -5.58 -2.63
CA ALA A 61 4.98 -4.36 -2.07
C ALA A 61 4.26 -4.61 -0.73
N GLN A 62 3.99 -5.87 -0.38
CA GLN A 62 3.34 -6.29 0.86
C GLN A 62 4.29 -7.21 1.63
N ASN A 63 4.15 -7.27 2.97
CA ASN A 63 5.06 -7.95 3.92
C ASN A 63 5.35 -9.46 3.67
N PHE A 64 4.88 -10.06 2.58
CA PHE A 64 4.96 -11.49 2.30
C PHE A 64 5.86 -11.76 1.11
N TYR A 65 6.73 -12.75 1.25
CA TYR A 65 7.61 -13.21 0.17
C TYR A 65 6.88 -14.17 -0.76
N ASP A 66 6.94 -13.92 -2.06
CA ASP A 66 6.62 -14.92 -3.08
C ASP A 66 7.91 -15.60 -3.53
N LEU A 67 8.09 -16.85 -3.11
CA LEU A 67 9.26 -17.66 -3.45
C LEU A 67 9.00 -18.62 -4.62
N THR A 68 7.81 -18.61 -5.21
CA THR A 68 7.42 -19.56 -6.29
C THR A 68 8.27 -19.41 -7.55
N ARG A 69 8.85 -18.22 -7.75
CA ARG A 69 9.73 -17.88 -8.86
C ARG A 69 11.20 -17.79 -8.46
N VAL A 70 11.59 -18.24 -7.28
CA VAL A 70 12.96 -18.14 -6.79
C VAL A 70 13.73 -19.41 -7.09
N TRP A 71 14.94 -19.28 -7.64
CA TRP A 71 15.85 -20.41 -7.87
C TRP A 71 17.30 -20.04 -7.59
N LEU A 72 18.16 -21.05 -7.54
CA LEU A 72 19.61 -20.87 -7.42
C LEU A 72 20.29 -21.04 -8.78
N LYS A 73 21.28 -20.21 -9.05
CA LYS A 73 22.18 -20.38 -10.19
C LYS A 73 22.90 -21.72 -10.07
N SER A 74 22.79 -22.56 -11.11
CA SER A 74 23.55 -23.80 -11.27
C SER A 74 25.04 -23.56 -11.38
#